data_AF-A0A3S0Z9W5-F1
#
_entry.id   AF-A0A3S0Z9W5-F1
#
_cell.length_a   1.000
_cell.length_b   1.000
_cell.length_c   1.000
_cell.angle_alpha   90.00
_cell.angle_beta   90.00
_cell.angle_gamma   90.00
#
_symmetry.space_group_name_H-M   'P 1'
#
loop_
_entity.id
_entity.type
_entity.pdbx_description
1 polymer ?
#
loop_
_entity_poly.entity_id
_entity_poly.type
_entity_poly.pdbx_seq_one_letter_code
_entity_poly.pdbx_strand_id
1 'polypeptide(L)'
;MKVLVAHWLVLLLLLASPMAPAMADDGKFSKQQLDQMLAPIALYPDDLLSNVLMASTYPLDVVEAQRWREEPENAKLAGDALTDAVKTKNWDPSIKALLLFPDVLKTLSEKLDWTQNLGAAFLNQQSEVMDQIQFLRSKADGSGHLKSNSQQKVVRQDDDYIIEPVNPDVVYVPVYEPDVVYGPWWYPDYPPYYWGYPGAVFDNGFWWGAAGVAIVGGIWGWNRWDWRRHDIHVDVNKWNKINGNRDRMVSDRWKHDPKHGGALRPRDKGIDRAEQRRELSKDLRRTDGDRAGMNKITNKGAPRDASRFRDKKQFHSPARKTGPKFDARPKRSFNRGAAQVRNFKAPRSHGAAHRGRRR
;
A
#
# COMPACT_ATOMS: atom_id res chain seq x y z
N MET A 1 -64.60 49.49 29.08
CA MET A 1 -64.84 48.13 29.64
C MET A 1 -64.59 47.11 28.54
N LYS A 2 -63.81 46.06 28.87
CA LYS A 2 -63.53 44.83 28.11
C LYS A 2 -62.53 44.94 26.95
N VAL A 3 -61.55 44.05 26.74
CA VAL A 3 -60.80 43.01 27.49
C VAL A 3 -59.58 42.72 26.58
N LEU A 4 -58.38 42.73 27.17
CA LEU A 4 -57.12 41.95 26.97
C LEU A 4 -56.73 41.25 25.64
N VAL A 5 -55.41 40.97 25.59
CA VAL A 5 -54.65 39.93 24.82
C VAL A 5 -54.00 40.46 23.52
N ALA A 6 -52.70 40.35 23.23
CA ALA A 6 -51.57 39.58 23.76
C ALA A 6 -50.24 40.35 23.59
N HIS A 7 -49.30 40.07 24.50
CA HIS A 7 -47.89 40.46 24.41
C HIS A 7 -47.17 39.69 23.30
N TRP A 8 -45.94 40.14 22.96
CA TRP A 8 -44.71 39.37 22.78
C TRP A 8 -43.87 39.96 21.65
N LEU A 9 -42.81 40.70 22.01
CA LEU A 9 -41.57 40.81 21.23
C LEU A 9 -40.50 41.49 22.10
N VAL A 10 -39.94 40.71 23.03
CA VAL A 10 -38.69 41.07 23.71
C VAL A 10 -37.64 40.03 23.32
N LEU A 11 -36.69 40.52 22.53
CA LEU A 11 -35.25 40.27 22.62
C LEU A 11 -34.79 38.81 22.72
N LEU A 12 -34.37 38.26 21.58
CA LEU A 12 -33.54 37.05 21.52
C LEU A 12 -32.30 37.37 20.68
N LEU A 13 -31.37 38.11 21.29
CA LEU A 13 -30.03 38.36 20.75
C LEU A 13 -29.18 37.11 21.06
N LEU A 14 -29.36 36.09 20.23
CA LEU A 14 -28.61 34.84 20.31
C LEU A 14 -27.27 35.05 19.61
N LEU A 15 -26.19 34.82 20.36
CA LEU A 15 -24.79 34.88 19.94
C LEU A 15 -24.57 34.15 18.60
N ALA A 16 -24.44 34.90 17.51
CA ALA A 16 -23.83 34.40 16.29
C ALA A 16 -22.32 34.31 16.49
N SER A 17 -21.84 33.20 17.05
CA SER A 17 -20.43 32.84 16.89
C SER A 17 -20.20 32.59 15.40
N PRO A 18 -19.23 33.26 14.73
CA PRO A 18 -18.85 32.86 13.40
C PRO A 18 -18.25 31.46 13.52
N MET A 19 -19.03 30.46 13.13
CA MET A 19 -18.54 29.11 12.87
C MET A 19 -17.49 29.30 11.77
N ALA A 20 -16.21 29.25 12.15
CA ALA A 20 -15.12 29.27 11.18
C ALA A 20 -15.43 28.20 10.14
N PRO A 21 -15.36 28.50 8.83
CA PRO A 21 -15.55 27.48 7.81
C PRO A 21 -14.55 26.37 8.14
N ALA A 22 -15.07 25.17 8.42
CA ALA A 22 -14.23 23.99 8.41
C ALA A 22 -13.51 24.00 7.06
N MET A 23 -12.19 24.17 7.07
CA MET A 23 -11.41 24.07 5.84
C MET A 23 -11.74 22.70 5.28
N ALA A 24 -12.40 22.67 4.13
CA ALA A 24 -12.66 21.43 3.42
C ALA A 24 -11.29 20.80 3.16
N ASP A 25 -11.04 19.62 3.75
CA ASP A 25 -9.97 18.76 3.30
C ASP A 25 -10.23 18.52 1.81
N ASP A 26 -9.32 18.98 0.95
CA ASP A 26 -9.46 18.92 -0.50
C ASP A 26 -9.46 17.48 -1.04
N GLY A 27 -9.34 16.49 -0.14
CA GLY A 27 -9.32 15.07 -0.45
C GLY A 27 -8.05 14.64 -1.19
N LYS A 28 -7.10 15.56 -1.41
CA LYS A 28 -5.84 15.28 -2.11
C LYS A 28 -4.76 14.80 -1.14
N PHE A 29 -3.89 13.96 -1.67
CA PHE A 29 -2.71 13.44 -0.98
C PHE A 29 -1.53 14.35 -1.30
N SER A 30 -0.71 14.66 -0.31
CA SER A 30 0.54 15.39 -0.53
C SER A 30 1.52 14.53 -1.35
N LYS A 31 2.54 15.18 -1.96
CA LYS A 31 3.61 14.44 -2.66
C LYS A 31 4.30 13.42 -1.75
N GLN A 32 4.48 13.76 -0.47
CA GLN A 32 5.05 12.88 0.54
C GLN A 32 4.20 11.62 0.74
N GLN A 33 2.88 11.79 0.85
CA GLN A 33 1.94 10.69 0.99
C GLN A 33 1.89 9.81 -0.27
N LEU A 34 1.92 10.44 -1.46
CA LEU A 34 1.98 9.73 -2.73
C LEU A 34 3.27 8.90 -2.84
N ASP A 35 4.43 9.50 -2.59
CA ASP A 35 5.72 8.81 -2.65
C ASP A 35 5.77 7.62 -1.68
N GLN A 36 5.35 7.82 -0.43
CA GLN A 36 5.27 6.77 0.59
C GLN A 36 4.36 5.61 0.13
N MET A 37 3.20 5.95 -0.42
CA MET A 37 2.18 4.98 -0.83
C MET A 37 2.57 4.21 -2.08
N LEU A 38 3.23 4.86 -3.04
CA LEU A 38 3.59 4.30 -4.35
C LEU A 38 4.93 3.58 -4.34
N ALA A 39 5.81 3.90 -3.37
CA ALA A 39 7.14 3.29 -3.24
C ALA A 39 7.18 1.76 -3.39
N PRO A 40 6.25 0.96 -2.80
CA PRO A 40 6.31 -0.50 -2.88
C PRO A 40 5.96 -1.09 -4.26
N ILE A 41 5.31 -0.32 -5.14
CA ILE A 41 4.79 -0.80 -6.43
C ILE A 41 5.34 -0.05 -7.64
N ALA A 42 6.01 1.09 -7.45
CA ALA A 42 6.46 1.93 -8.55
C ALA A 42 7.41 1.24 -9.53
N LEU A 43 8.13 0.18 -9.11
CA LEU A 43 9.03 -0.58 -9.99
C LEU A 43 8.40 -1.84 -10.59
N TYR A 44 7.09 -2.03 -10.44
CA TYR A 44 6.39 -3.10 -11.15
C TYR A 44 6.41 -2.84 -12.67
N PRO A 45 6.36 -3.90 -13.49
CA PRO A 45 6.11 -3.75 -14.93
C PRO A 45 4.84 -2.92 -15.19
N ASP A 46 4.87 -2.09 -16.23
CA ASP A 46 3.83 -1.07 -16.48
C ASP A 46 2.42 -1.68 -16.56
N ASP A 47 2.27 -2.82 -17.26
CA ASP A 47 1.02 -3.57 -17.37
C ASP A 47 0.52 -4.13 -16.02
N LEU A 48 1.43 -4.50 -15.10
CA LEU A 48 1.03 -4.94 -13.77
C LEU A 48 0.63 -3.75 -12.91
N LEU A 49 1.40 -2.67 -12.99
CA LEU A 49 1.16 -1.46 -12.22
C LEU A 49 -0.18 -0.81 -12.57
N SER A 50 -0.53 -0.72 -13.86
CA SER A 50 -1.86 -0.25 -14.31
C SER A 50 -2.98 -1.09 -13.70
N ASN A 51 -2.86 -2.42 -13.76
CA ASN A 51 -3.86 -3.34 -13.21
C ASN A 51 -4.01 -3.15 -11.70
N VAL A 52 -2.91 -2.97 -10.96
CA VAL A 52 -2.94 -2.68 -9.52
C VAL A 52 -3.67 -1.36 -9.22
N LEU A 53 -3.35 -0.29 -9.95
CA LEU A 53 -3.99 1.03 -9.77
C LEU A 53 -5.48 0.99 -10.10
N MET A 54 -5.87 0.41 -11.25
CA MET A 54 -7.27 0.27 -11.64
C MET A 54 -8.05 -0.62 -10.65
N ALA A 55 -7.49 -1.76 -10.25
CA ALA A 55 -8.10 -2.67 -9.29
C ALA A 55 -8.29 -2.04 -7.90
N SER A 56 -7.37 -1.17 -7.48
CA SER A 56 -7.47 -0.46 -6.20
C SER A 56 -8.71 0.45 -6.11
N THR A 57 -9.30 0.81 -7.26
CA THR A 57 -10.57 1.54 -7.33
C THR A 57 -11.81 0.69 -7.02
N TYR A 58 -11.63 -0.63 -6.84
CA TYR A 58 -12.69 -1.61 -6.55
C TYR A 58 -12.33 -2.50 -5.34
N PRO A 59 -12.15 -1.94 -4.13
CA PRO A 59 -11.64 -2.69 -2.97
C PRO A 59 -12.53 -3.85 -2.53
N LEU A 60 -13.85 -3.78 -2.77
CA LEU A 60 -14.76 -4.90 -2.48
C LEU A 60 -14.52 -6.07 -3.44
N ASP A 61 -14.41 -5.78 -4.74
CA ASP A 61 -14.09 -6.78 -5.77
C ASP A 61 -12.72 -7.41 -5.53
N VAL A 62 -11.73 -6.64 -5.04
CA VAL A 62 -10.41 -7.16 -4.62
C VAL A 62 -10.57 -8.24 -3.56
N VAL A 63 -11.34 -7.96 -2.50
CA VAL A 63 -11.56 -8.92 -1.40
C VAL A 63 -12.32 -10.15 -1.88
N GLU A 64 -13.35 -9.95 -2.72
CA GLU A 64 -14.12 -11.05 -3.28
C GLU A 64 -13.26 -11.95 -4.17
N ALA A 65 -12.47 -11.35 -5.07
CA ALA A 65 -11.57 -12.07 -5.97
C ALA A 65 -10.47 -12.80 -5.21
N GLN A 66 -9.94 -12.20 -4.14
CA GLN A 66 -8.94 -12.83 -3.29
C GLN A 66 -9.51 -14.07 -2.59
N ARG A 67 -10.69 -13.95 -1.96
CA ARG A 67 -11.37 -15.09 -1.32
C ARG A 67 -11.71 -16.18 -2.34
N TRP A 68 -12.19 -15.79 -3.51
CA TRP A 68 -12.47 -16.72 -4.60
C TRP A 68 -11.20 -17.48 -5.00
N ARG A 69 -10.05 -16.81 -5.06
CA ARG A 69 -8.76 -17.43 -5.40
C ARG A 69 -8.20 -18.33 -4.30
N GLU A 70 -8.58 -18.12 -3.03
CA GLU A 70 -8.21 -18.99 -1.91
C GLU A 70 -9.00 -20.31 -1.86
N GLU A 71 -10.17 -20.37 -2.50
CA GLU A 71 -10.92 -21.62 -2.59
C GLU A 71 -10.07 -22.71 -3.27
N PRO A 72 -9.92 -23.92 -2.67
CA PRO A 72 -9.04 -24.96 -3.20
C PRO A 72 -9.32 -25.33 -4.67
N GLU A 73 -10.58 -25.26 -5.08
CA GLU A 73 -11.00 -25.55 -6.46
C GLU A 73 -10.55 -24.48 -7.46
N ASN A 74 -10.44 -23.23 -7.03
CA ASN A 74 -10.05 -22.10 -7.88
C ASN A 74 -8.55 -21.81 -7.82
N ALA A 75 -7.89 -22.11 -6.70
CA ALA A 75 -6.44 -21.93 -6.52
C ALA A 75 -5.61 -22.70 -7.56
N LYS A 76 -6.11 -23.87 -7.99
CA LYS A 76 -5.49 -24.72 -9.01
C LYS A 76 -5.76 -24.30 -10.45
N LEU A 77 -6.68 -23.35 -10.68
CA LEU A 77 -7.02 -22.90 -12.03
C LEU A 77 -5.88 -22.05 -12.62
N ALA A 78 -5.54 -22.35 -13.87
CA ALA A 78 -4.54 -21.63 -14.66
C ALA A 78 -4.96 -21.57 -16.12
N GLY A 79 -4.34 -20.68 -16.89
CA GLY A 79 -4.54 -20.56 -18.34
C GLY A 79 -6.01 -20.37 -18.74
N ASP A 80 -6.44 -21.10 -19.76
CA ASP A 80 -7.81 -21.01 -20.28
C ASP A 80 -8.87 -21.42 -19.25
N ALA A 81 -8.58 -22.38 -18.37
CA ALA A 81 -9.52 -22.79 -17.32
C ALA A 81 -9.79 -21.66 -16.32
N LEU A 82 -8.75 -20.90 -15.94
CA LEU A 82 -8.93 -19.69 -15.14
C LEU A 82 -9.70 -18.62 -15.91
N THR A 83 -9.33 -18.38 -17.17
CA THR A 83 -10.00 -17.41 -18.04
C THR A 83 -11.49 -17.70 -18.17
N ASP A 84 -11.86 -18.96 -18.38
CA ASP A 84 -13.26 -19.39 -18.52
C ASP A 84 -14.03 -19.24 -17.22
N ALA A 85 -13.44 -19.61 -16.08
CA ALA A 85 -14.08 -19.49 -14.77
C ALA A 85 -14.41 -18.02 -14.41
N VAL A 86 -13.59 -17.07 -14.85
CA VAL A 86 -13.75 -15.65 -14.48
C VAL A 86 -14.59 -14.85 -15.48
N LYS A 87 -14.93 -15.41 -16.66
CA LYS A 87 -15.81 -14.75 -17.64
C LYS A 87 -17.15 -14.36 -17.04
N THR A 88 -17.70 -15.22 -16.17
CA THR A 88 -19.02 -15.00 -15.56
C THR A 88 -18.98 -14.01 -14.40
N LYS A 89 -17.78 -13.72 -13.87
CA LYS A 89 -17.60 -12.76 -12.78
C LYS A 89 -17.78 -11.35 -13.30
N ASN A 90 -18.53 -10.56 -12.54
CA ASN A 90 -18.81 -9.18 -12.88
C ASN A 90 -17.71 -8.23 -12.37
N TRP A 91 -16.47 -8.70 -12.24
CA TRP A 91 -15.33 -7.88 -11.85
C TRP A 91 -14.74 -7.13 -13.05
N ASP A 92 -14.09 -6.01 -12.76
CA ASP A 92 -13.32 -5.27 -13.75
C ASP A 92 -12.18 -6.15 -14.32
N PRO A 93 -11.85 -6.05 -15.62
CA PRO A 93 -10.72 -6.76 -16.21
C PRO A 93 -9.39 -6.58 -15.47
N SER A 94 -9.17 -5.47 -14.77
CA SER A 94 -8.00 -5.30 -13.89
C SER A 94 -7.98 -6.28 -12.73
N ILE A 95 -9.12 -6.49 -12.06
CA ILE A 95 -9.27 -7.50 -11.00
C ILE A 95 -9.06 -8.91 -11.57
N LYS A 96 -9.64 -9.19 -12.76
CA LYS A 96 -9.48 -10.49 -13.42
C LYS A 96 -8.02 -10.76 -13.79
N ALA A 97 -7.30 -9.77 -14.29
CA ALA A 97 -5.87 -9.87 -14.58
C ALA A 97 -5.04 -10.20 -13.32
N LEU A 98 -5.37 -9.58 -12.18
CA LEU A 98 -4.66 -9.82 -10.92
C LEU A 98 -4.86 -11.23 -10.33
N LEU A 99 -5.81 -12.04 -10.82
CA LEU A 99 -5.92 -13.46 -10.46
C LEU A 99 -4.71 -14.29 -10.92
N LEU A 100 -3.98 -13.81 -11.93
CA LEU A 100 -2.68 -14.37 -12.34
C LEU A 100 -1.58 -14.09 -11.29
N PHE A 101 -1.79 -13.11 -10.40
CA PHE A 101 -0.82 -12.64 -9.40
C PHE A 101 -1.38 -12.77 -7.98
N PRO A 102 -1.55 -13.99 -7.44
CA PRO A 102 -2.22 -14.21 -6.16
C PRO A 102 -1.62 -13.41 -5.00
N ASP A 103 -0.29 -13.24 -4.94
CA ASP A 103 0.38 -12.50 -3.87
C ASP A 103 0.10 -10.99 -3.93
N VAL A 104 0.02 -10.42 -5.15
CA VAL A 104 -0.35 -9.01 -5.35
C VAL A 104 -1.81 -8.80 -4.96
N LEU A 105 -2.70 -9.69 -5.42
CA LEU A 105 -4.13 -9.65 -5.06
C LEU A 105 -4.34 -9.81 -3.55
N LYS A 106 -3.61 -10.72 -2.92
CA LYS A 106 -3.59 -10.91 -1.46
C LYS A 106 -3.14 -9.66 -0.73
N THR A 107 -2.07 -9.02 -1.19
CA THR A 107 -1.57 -7.78 -0.59
C THR A 107 -2.64 -6.67 -0.65
N LEU A 108 -3.30 -6.50 -1.80
CA LEU A 108 -4.39 -5.52 -1.94
C LEU A 108 -5.57 -5.83 -1.00
N SER A 109 -5.89 -7.10 -0.79
CA SER A 109 -6.97 -7.55 0.10
C SER A 109 -6.62 -7.47 1.59
N GLU A 110 -5.37 -7.68 1.97
CA GLU A 110 -4.93 -7.63 3.38
C GLU A 110 -4.60 -6.21 3.83
N LYS A 111 -4.20 -5.32 2.91
CA LYS A 111 -3.83 -3.93 3.17
C LYS A 111 -4.92 -2.96 2.71
N LEU A 112 -6.16 -3.19 3.13
CA LEU A 112 -7.33 -2.46 2.61
C LEU A 112 -7.25 -0.93 2.74
N ASP A 113 -6.70 -0.40 3.84
CA ASP A 113 -6.56 1.05 3.99
C ASP A 113 -5.60 1.63 2.94
N TRP A 114 -4.48 0.94 2.68
CA TRP A 114 -3.56 1.30 1.61
C TRP A 114 -4.22 1.18 0.24
N THR A 115 -4.93 0.08 -0.03
CA THR A 115 -5.65 -0.14 -1.30
C THR A 115 -6.71 0.95 -1.55
N GLN A 116 -7.48 1.33 -0.53
CA GLN A 116 -8.48 2.39 -0.64
C GLN A 116 -7.85 3.76 -0.88
N ASN A 117 -6.74 4.07 -0.20
CA ASN A 117 -6.00 5.31 -0.44
C ASN A 117 -5.37 5.35 -1.84
N LEU A 118 -4.84 4.22 -2.31
CA LEU A 118 -4.31 4.08 -3.66
C LEU A 118 -5.39 4.34 -4.71
N GLY A 119 -6.56 3.71 -4.55
CA GLY A 119 -7.70 3.92 -5.44
C GLY A 119 -8.23 5.35 -5.40
N ALA A 120 -8.35 5.94 -4.20
CA ALA A 120 -8.78 7.32 -4.04
C ALA A 120 -7.78 8.30 -4.68
N ALA A 121 -6.48 8.08 -4.54
CA ALA A 121 -5.46 8.90 -5.18
C ALA A 121 -5.53 8.77 -6.70
N PHE A 122 -5.65 7.55 -7.23
CA PHE A 122 -5.72 7.32 -8.66
C PHE A 122 -6.96 7.96 -9.30
N LEU A 123 -8.13 7.91 -8.63
CA LEU A 123 -9.35 8.56 -9.14
C LEU A 123 -9.30 10.10 -9.07
N ASN A 124 -8.71 10.67 -8.02
CA ASN A 124 -8.80 12.11 -7.76
C ASN A 124 -7.56 12.91 -8.24
N GLN A 125 -6.43 12.23 -8.46
CA GLN A 125 -5.11 12.83 -8.73
C GLN A 125 -4.27 11.93 -9.65
N GLN A 126 -4.90 11.41 -10.72
CA GLN A 126 -4.26 10.45 -11.63
C GLN A 126 -2.91 10.97 -12.18
N SER A 127 -2.86 12.22 -12.64
CA SER A 127 -1.63 12.84 -13.14
C SER A 127 -0.52 12.84 -12.10
N GLU A 128 -0.81 13.28 -10.87
CA GLU A 128 0.17 13.39 -9.80
C GLU A 128 0.67 12.01 -9.33
N VAL A 129 -0.20 10.99 -9.34
CA VAL A 129 0.17 9.59 -9.07
C VAL A 129 1.18 9.08 -10.11
N MET A 130 0.88 9.29 -11.40
CA MET A 130 1.74 8.85 -12.49
C MET A 130 3.08 9.60 -12.49
N ASP A 131 3.07 10.91 -12.23
CA ASP A 131 4.30 11.70 -12.08
C ASP A 131 5.15 11.21 -10.90
N GLN A 132 4.54 10.90 -9.75
CA GLN A 132 5.30 10.39 -8.60
C GLN A 132 5.87 8.98 -8.86
N ILE A 133 5.20 8.14 -9.65
CA ILE A 133 5.78 6.86 -10.06
C ILE A 133 7.04 7.07 -10.90
N GLN A 134 7.02 7.99 -11.88
CA GLN A 134 8.21 8.29 -12.69
C GLN A 134 9.32 8.92 -11.86
N PHE A 135 8.96 9.78 -10.90
CA PHE A 135 9.91 10.31 -9.94
C PHE A 135 10.57 9.20 -9.11
N LEU A 136 9.79 8.25 -8.56
CA LEU A 136 10.33 7.08 -7.85
C LEU A 136 11.24 6.23 -8.74
N ARG A 137 10.83 5.97 -9.98
CA ARG A 137 11.66 5.26 -10.97
C ARG A 137 12.97 5.99 -11.25
N SER A 138 12.95 7.33 -11.36
CA SER A 138 14.17 8.14 -11.51
C SER A 138 15.09 8.05 -10.30
N LYS A 139 14.54 7.90 -9.09
CA LYS A 139 15.32 7.70 -7.86
C LYS A 139 15.97 6.33 -7.83
N ALA A 140 15.25 5.30 -8.25
CA ALA A 140 15.80 3.95 -8.38
C ALA A 140 16.86 3.85 -9.49
N ASP A 141 16.72 4.60 -10.59
CA ASP A 141 17.76 4.70 -11.63
C ASP A 141 19.00 5.44 -11.09
N GLY A 142 18.80 6.59 -10.44
CA GLY A 142 19.88 7.39 -9.85
C GLY A 142 20.64 6.69 -8.73
N SER A 143 20.02 5.73 -8.03
CA SER A 143 20.67 4.86 -7.05
C SER A 143 21.36 3.64 -7.69
N GLY A 144 21.18 3.41 -8.99
CA GLY A 144 21.76 2.31 -9.75
C GLY A 144 20.98 0.98 -9.67
N HIS A 145 19.73 1.01 -9.22
CA HIS A 145 18.89 -0.17 -8.97
C HIS A 145 17.80 -0.42 -10.02
N LEU A 146 17.44 0.57 -10.84
CA LEU A 146 16.51 0.39 -11.95
C LEU A 146 17.27 0.04 -13.25
N LYS A 147 17.45 -1.26 -13.51
CA LYS A 147 18.21 -1.74 -14.68
C LYS A 147 17.51 -2.90 -15.38
N SER A 148 17.78 -3.04 -16.68
CA SER A 148 17.45 -4.25 -17.43
C SER A 148 18.25 -5.45 -16.91
N ASN A 149 17.61 -6.60 -16.79
CA ASN A 149 18.20 -7.87 -16.35
C ASN A 149 17.46 -9.04 -17.03
N SER A 150 17.57 -10.26 -16.50
CA SER A 150 16.87 -11.43 -17.07
C SER A 150 15.35 -11.44 -16.86
N GLN A 151 14.84 -10.66 -15.90
CA GLN A 151 13.44 -10.62 -15.50
C GLN A 151 12.70 -9.46 -16.18
N GLN A 152 13.32 -8.29 -16.24
CA GLN A 152 12.73 -7.07 -16.79
C GLN A 152 13.65 -6.37 -17.79
N LYS A 153 13.01 -5.65 -18.71
CA LYS A 153 13.61 -4.67 -19.60
C LYS A 153 13.17 -3.29 -19.15
N VAL A 154 14.15 -2.42 -18.88
CA VAL A 154 13.94 -1.01 -18.58
C VAL A 154 14.34 -0.21 -19.81
N VAL A 155 13.40 0.56 -20.36
CA VAL A 155 13.62 1.48 -21.48
C VAL A 155 13.36 2.88 -20.99
N ARG A 156 14.30 3.80 -21.26
CA ARG A 156 14.06 5.23 -21.08
C ARG A 156 13.62 5.81 -22.42
N GLN A 157 12.39 6.31 -22.48
CA GLN A 157 11.86 7.01 -23.64
C GLN A 157 11.62 8.45 -23.25
N ASP A 158 12.38 9.37 -23.87
CA ASP A 158 12.47 10.77 -23.43
C ASP A 158 12.92 10.84 -21.95
N ASP A 159 12.03 11.26 -21.05
CA ASP A 159 12.25 11.30 -19.60
C ASP A 159 11.45 10.25 -18.82
N ASP A 160 10.72 9.39 -19.55
CA ASP A 160 9.90 8.35 -18.97
C ASP A 160 10.62 7.00 -18.91
N TYR A 161 10.51 6.31 -17.77
CA TYR A 161 10.92 4.92 -17.61
C TYR A 161 9.75 4.01 -17.95
N ILE A 162 9.98 3.07 -18.86
CA ILE A 162 9.06 2.00 -19.25
C ILE A 162 9.65 0.69 -18.76
N ILE A 163 8.88 -0.06 -17.96
CA ILE A 163 9.31 -1.36 -17.42
C ILE A 163 8.45 -2.45 -18.03
N GLU A 164 9.08 -3.33 -18.80
CA GLU A 164 8.43 -4.45 -19.47
C GLU A 164 9.07 -5.78 -19.06
N PRO A 165 8.33 -6.89 -19.05
CA PRO A 165 8.96 -8.21 -18.97
C PRO A 165 9.91 -8.45 -20.16
N VAL A 166 11.04 -9.10 -19.93
CA VAL A 166 11.94 -9.52 -21.04
C VAL A 166 11.22 -10.51 -21.95
N ASN A 167 10.49 -11.45 -21.36
CA ASN A 167 9.62 -12.38 -22.06
C ASN A 167 8.16 -11.93 -21.84
N PRO A 168 7.41 -11.56 -22.89
CA PRO A 168 6.02 -11.11 -22.75
C PRO A 168 5.08 -12.17 -22.16
N ASP A 169 5.46 -13.45 -22.23
CA ASP A 169 4.68 -14.57 -21.69
C ASP A 169 5.01 -14.88 -20.22
N VAL A 170 5.98 -14.19 -19.61
CA VAL A 170 6.39 -14.43 -18.21
C VAL A 170 6.66 -13.12 -17.49
N VAL A 171 5.83 -12.81 -16.49
CA VAL A 171 5.98 -11.61 -15.66
C VAL A 171 6.62 -11.99 -14.33
N TYR A 172 7.74 -11.36 -13.98
CA TYR A 172 8.28 -11.41 -12.64
C TYR A 172 7.79 -10.19 -11.85
N VAL A 173 7.25 -10.41 -10.65
CA VAL A 173 6.83 -9.32 -9.76
C VAL A 173 8.00 -8.98 -8.85
N PRO A 174 8.61 -7.79 -8.98
CA PRO A 174 9.70 -7.42 -8.10
C PRO A 174 9.16 -7.11 -6.72
N VAL A 175 9.78 -7.71 -5.73
CA VAL A 175 9.67 -7.33 -4.33
C VAL A 175 11.00 -6.69 -3.95
N TYR A 176 10.99 -5.53 -3.31
CA TYR A 176 12.22 -4.83 -3.01
C TYR A 176 12.18 -4.10 -1.67
N GLU A 177 13.36 -3.81 -1.15
CA GLU A 177 13.58 -3.00 0.04
C GLU A 177 13.70 -1.53 -0.38
N PRO A 178 12.69 -0.67 -0.09
CA PRO A 178 12.69 0.72 -0.57
C PRO A 178 13.92 1.52 -0.13
N ASP A 179 14.42 1.29 1.08
CA ASP A 179 15.61 1.98 1.63
C ASP A 179 16.90 1.60 0.90
N VAL A 180 16.96 0.42 0.28
CA VAL A 180 18.09 0.00 -0.55
C VAL A 180 17.92 0.56 -1.96
N VAL A 181 16.74 0.35 -2.54
CA VAL A 181 16.49 0.60 -3.96
C VAL A 181 16.35 2.09 -4.28
N TYR A 182 15.76 2.90 -3.42
CA TYR A 182 15.69 4.36 -3.63
C TYR A 182 16.87 5.12 -3.02
N GLY A 183 17.73 4.44 -2.24
CA GLY A 183 18.77 5.07 -1.44
C GLY A 183 18.18 5.89 -0.28
N PRO A 184 18.89 6.96 0.19
CA PRO A 184 18.40 7.79 1.28
C PRO A 184 17.02 8.39 0.98
N TRP A 185 16.02 7.97 1.75
CA TRP A 185 14.66 8.44 1.59
C TRP A 185 14.53 9.93 1.94
N TRP A 186 13.96 10.72 1.03
CA TRP A 186 13.93 12.18 1.14
C TRP A 186 12.82 12.73 2.04
N TYR A 187 11.90 11.87 2.52
CA TYR A 187 10.84 12.25 3.45
C TYR A 187 10.90 11.45 4.76
N PRO A 188 11.74 11.87 5.74
CA PRO A 188 11.92 11.13 7.00
C PRO A 188 10.63 10.88 7.79
N ASP A 189 9.67 11.81 7.72
CA ASP A 189 8.39 11.70 8.42
C ASP A 189 7.37 10.79 7.68
N TYR A 190 7.66 10.39 6.44
CA TYR A 190 6.82 9.57 5.56
C TYR A 190 7.61 8.40 4.98
N PRO A 191 8.12 7.47 5.80
CA PRO A 191 8.93 6.35 5.32
C PRO A 191 8.08 5.40 4.45
N PRO A 192 8.67 4.74 3.43
CA PRO A 192 7.95 3.82 2.56
C PRO A 192 7.22 2.71 3.33
N TYR A 193 6.10 2.23 2.80
CA TYR A 193 5.49 1.02 3.33
C TYR A 193 6.40 -0.19 3.07
N TYR A 194 6.61 -1.00 4.10
CA TYR A 194 7.32 -2.28 3.99
C TYR A 194 6.58 -3.35 4.79
N TRP A 195 5.97 -4.30 4.08
CA TRP A 195 5.13 -5.34 4.69
C TRP A 195 5.90 -6.62 5.06
N GLY A 196 7.19 -6.70 4.71
CA GLY A 196 8.03 -7.88 4.89
C GLY A 196 7.62 -9.03 3.97
N TYR A 197 8.59 -9.87 3.59
CA TYR A 197 8.36 -10.99 2.69
C TYR A 197 8.98 -12.27 3.26
N PRO A 198 8.19 -13.06 4.02
CA PRO A 198 8.69 -14.28 4.63
C PRO A 198 9.26 -15.25 3.59
N GLY A 199 10.51 -15.67 3.78
CA GLY A 199 11.19 -16.59 2.87
C GLY A 199 11.77 -15.95 1.60
N ALA A 200 11.60 -14.63 1.42
CA ALA A 200 12.30 -13.90 0.37
C ALA A 200 13.80 -13.80 0.69
N VAL A 201 14.62 -14.04 -0.33
CA VAL A 201 16.07 -13.82 -0.28
C VAL A 201 16.37 -12.68 -1.24
N PHE A 202 16.77 -11.55 -0.69
CA PHE A 202 17.06 -10.35 -1.46
C PHE A 202 18.50 -10.40 -1.98
N ASP A 203 18.64 -10.15 -3.27
CA ASP A 203 19.92 -9.88 -3.94
C ASP A 203 19.91 -8.43 -4.42
N ASN A 204 20.87 -7.64 -3.93
CA ASN A 204 20.95 -6.21 -4.17
C ASN A 204 19.61 -5.45 -3.95
N GLY A 205 18.91 -5.78 -2.85
CA GLY A 205 17.63 -5.15 -2.48
C GLY A 205 16.41 -5.63 -3.26
N PHE A 206 16.53 -6.62 -4.16
CA PHE A 206 15.40 -7.21 -4.90
C PHE A 206 15.24 -8.70 -4.63
N TRP A 207 13.99 -9.15 -4.62
CA TRP A 207 13.57 -10.53 -4.73
C TRP A 207 12.54 -10.62 -5.86
N TRP A 208 12.80 -11.47 -6.86
CA TRP A 208 11.95 -11.59 -8.06
C TRP A 208 10.88 -12.69 -7.94
N GLY A 209 10.61 -13.17 -6.73
CA GLY A 209 9.80 -14.36 -6.51
C GLY A 209 10.59 -15.66 -6.68
N ALA A 210 9.96 -16.79 -6.37
CA ALA A 210 10.53 -18.13 -6.61
C ALA A 210 10.48 -18.53 -8.10
N ALA A 211 9.51 -18.00 -8.85
CA ALA A 211 9.32 -18.23 -10.28
C ALA A 211 8.55 -17.05 -10.91
N GLY A 212 8.71 -16.86 -12.22
CA GLY A 212 7.89 -15.92 -12.97
C GLY A 212 6.46 -16.44 -13.16
N VAL A 213 5.52 -15.52 -13.29
CA VAL A 213 4.11 -15.80 -13.56
C VAL A 213 3.91 -15.98 -15.06
N ALA A 214 3.49 -17.17 -15.47
CA ALA A 214 3.16 -17.45 -16.86
C ALA A 214 1.86 -16.70 -17.25
N ILE A 215 1.96 -15.87 -18.28
CA ILE A 215 0.83 -15.16 -18.87
C ILE A 215 0.18 -16.06 -19.90
N VAL A 216 -0.85 -16.77 -19.46
CA VAL A 216 -1.61 -17.71 -20.29
C VAL A 216 -3.09 -17.44 -20.08
N GLY A 217 -3.87 -17.52 -21.16
CA GLY A 217 -5.28 -17.18 -21.14
C GLY A 217 -5.46 -15.66 -21.26
N GLY A 218 -6.37 -15.25 -22.15
CA GLY A 218 -6.47 -13.88 -22.66
C GLY A 218 -7.01 -12.82 -21.69
N ILE A 219 -6.66 -12.88 -20.41
CA ILE A 219 -7.02 -11.91 -19.35
C ILE A 219 -5.92 -10.88 -19.04
N TRP A 220 -4.84 -10.87 -19.82
CA TRP A 220 -3.69 -9.96 -19.71
C TRP A 220 -3.41 -9.21 -21.02
N GLY A 221 -2.58 -8.16 -20.97
CA GLY A 221 -2.04 -7.47 -22.14
C GLY A 221 -3.11 -6.73 -22.95
N TRP A 222 -4.16 -6.26 -22.27
CA TRP A 222 -5.23 -5.45 -22.83
C TRP A 222 -5.08 -3.97 -22.51
N ASN A 223 -4.20 -3.57 -21.59
CA ASN A 223 -3.93 -2.18 -21.27
C ASN A 223 -2.53 -1.76 -21.74
N ARG A 224 -2.32 -0.44 -21.83
CA ARG A 224 -1.01 0.18 -22.04
C ARG A 224 -0.97 1.56 -21.40
N TRP A 225 0.13 1.89 -20.72
CA TRP A 225 0.36 3.23 -20.21
C TRP A 225 0.66 4.24 -21.32
N ASP A 226 0.05 5.42 -21.24
CA ASP A 226 0.53 6.63 -21.90
C ASP A 226 1.00 7.62 -20.81
N TRP A 227 2.28 7.49 -20.43
CA TRP A 227 2.92 8.33 -19.41
C TRP A 227 2.76 9.83 -19.72
N ARG A 228 2.87 10.22 -20.99
CA ARG A 228 2.83 11.63 -21.42
C ARG A 228 1.43 12.24 -21.32
N ARG A 229 0.39 11.45 -21.56
CA ARG A 229 -1.01 11.91 -21.50
C ARG A 229 -1.70 11.63 -20.17
N HIS A 230 -0.99 10.99 -19.25
CA HIS A 230 -1.50 10.56 -17.96
C HIS A 230 -2.78 9.72 -18.09
N ASP A 231 -2.85 8.82 -19.09
CA ASP A 231 -3.99 7.92 -19.27
C ASP A 231 -3.58 6.45 -19.53
N ILE A 232 -4.53 5.56 -19.31
CA ILE A 232 -4.40 4.12 -19.57
C ILE A 232 -5.21 3.80 -20.82
N HIS A 233 -4.52 3.38 -21.88
CA HIS A 233 -5.12 2.90 -23.11
C HIS A 233 -5.58 1.46 -22.93
N VAL A 234 -6.65 1.11 -23.63
CA VAL A 234 -7.24 -0.22 -23.60
C VAL A 234 -7.49 -0.73 -25.01
N ASP A 235 -7.00 -1.94 -25.27
CA ASP A 235 -7.46 -2.78 -26.37
C ASP A 235 -8.91 -3.19 -26.12
N VAL A 236 -9.82 -2.46 -26.75
CA VAL A 236 -11.27 -2.64 -26.64
C VAL A 236 -11.72 -4.06 -27.01
N ASN A 237 -11.04 -4.72 -27.95
CA ASN A 237 -11.42 -6.07 -28.37
C ASN A 237 -11.04 -7.09 -27.30
N LYS A 238 -9.81 -7.02 -26.77
CA LYS A 238 -9.38 -7.88 -25.66
C LYS A 238 -10.20 -7.62 -24.41
N TRP A 239 -10.43 -6.35 -24.05
CA TRP A 239 -11.25 -5.98 -22.90
C TRP A 239 -12.64 -6.59 -22.98
N ASN A 240 -13.36 -6.39 -24.09
CA ASN A 240 -14.71 -6.92 -24.24
C ASN A 240 -14.77 -8.45 -24.26
N LYS A 241 -13.71 -9.13 -24.71
CA LYS A 241 -13.58 -10.60 -24.63
C LYS A 241 -13.46 -11.10 -23.19
N ILE A 242 -12.77 -10.35 -22.33
CA ILE A 242 -12.64 -10.64 -20.88
C ILE A 242 -13.92 -10.23 -20.13
N ASN A 243 -14.57 -9.17 -20.61
CA ASN A 243 -15.66 -8.46 -19.97
C ASN A 243 -17.04 -8.85 -20.52
N GLY A 244 -17.27 -10.13 -20.79
CA GLY A 244 -18.47 -10.62 -21.48
C GLY A 244 -19.81 -10.37 -20.76
N ASN A 245 -19.77 -10.04 -19.46
CA ASN A 245 -20.96 -9.87 -18.60
C ASN A 245 -21.26 -8.40 -18.21
N ARG A 246 -20.51 -7.42 -18.75
CA ARG A 246 -20.70 -5.98 -18.49
C ARG A 246 -21.06 -5.22 -19.77
N ASP A 247 -21.39 -3.94 -19.59
CA ASP A 247 -21.56 -3.00 -20.69
C ASP A 247 -20.31 -3.00 -21.61
N ARG A 248 -20.54 -3.04 -22.91
CA ARG A 248 -19.47 -3.10 -23.91
C ARG A 248 -18.66 -1.80 -23.85
N MET A 249 -17.34 -1.93 -23.70
CA MET A 249 -16.46 -0.78 -23.80
C MET A 249 -16.33 -0.33 -25.25
N VAL A 250 -16.43 0.98 -25.46
CA VAL A 250 -16.31 1.64 -26.78
C VAL A 250 -15.17 2.66 -26.82
N SER A 251 -14.64 3.03 -25.66
CA SER A 251 -13.51 3.95 -25.49
C SER A 251 -12.21 3.16 -25.45
N ASP A 252 -11.18 3.66 -26.13
CA ASP A 252 -9.80 3.17 -26.05
C ASP A 252 -9.08 3.68 -24.79
N ARG A 253 -9.73 4.49 -23.96
CA ARG A 253 -9.24 4.93 -22.65
C ARG A 253 -10.03 4.30 -21.53
N TRP A 254 -9.33 3.80 -20.52
CA TRP A 254 -9.94 3.29 -19.30
C TRP A 254 -10.67 4.41 -18.56
N LYS A 255 -11.82 4.05 -17.97
CA LYS A 255 -12.59 4.90 -17.06
C LYS A 255 -13.13 4.04 -15.93
N HIS A 256 -13.12 4.60 -14.73
CA HIS A 256 -13.73 3.97 -13.57
C HIS A 256 -15.24 3.77 -13.77
N ASP A 257 -15.75 2.61 -13.37
CA ASP A 257 -17.18 2.29 -13.35
C ASP A 257 -17.73 2.44 -11.92
N PRO A 258 -18.47 3.51 -11.61
CA PRO A 258 -18.99 3.75 -10.26
C PRO A 258 -20.07 2.75 -9.84
N LYS A 259 -20.60 1.90 -10.75
CA LYS A 259 -21.57 0.85 -10.38
C LYS A 259 -20.93 -0.25 -9.54
N HIS A 260 -19.61 -0.42 -9.66
CA HIS A 260 -18.84 -1.50 -9.02
C HIS A 260 -17.91 -1.02 -7.89
N GLY A 261 -17.70 0.29 -7.77
CA GLY A 261 -16.95 0.91 -6.67
C GLY A 261 -17.87 1.81 -5.86
N GLY A 262 -18.02 1.54 -4.56
CA GLY A 262 -18.60 2.52 -3.65
C GLY A 262 -17.77 3.82 -3.66
N ALA A 263 -18.34 4.94 -3.23
CA ALA A 263 -17.63 6.21 -3.19
C ALA A 263 -16.32 6.08 -2.37
N LEU A 264 -15.19 6.04 -3.07
CA LEU A 264 -13.88 6.01 -2.43
C LEU A 264 -13.59 7.38 -1.85
N ARG A 265 -13.41 7.39 -0.54
CA ARG A 265 -12.91 8.54 0.20
C ARG A 265 -11.54 8.17 0.74
N PRO A 266 -10.54 9.08 0.66
CA PRO A 266 -9.29 8.91 1.39
C PRO A 266 -9.62 8.53 2.83
N ARG A 267 -9.05 7.42 3.30
CA ARG A 267 -9.38 6.82 4.58
C ARG A 267 -8.10 6.76 5.38
N ASP A 268 -8.02 7.56 6.44
CA ASP A 268 -6.78 7.80 7.21
C ASP A 268 -5.59 8.02 6.25
N LYS A 269 -5.30 9.27 5.87
CA LYS A 269 -4.19 9.63 4.94
C LYS A 269 -2.78 9.32 5.49
N GLY A 270 -2.64 8.28 6.32
CA GLY A 270 -1.61 8.13 7.31
C GLY A 270 -1.82 9.18 8.38
N ILE A 271 -1.64 8.78 9.63
CA ILE A 271 -1.16 9.72 10.64
C ILE A 271 0.06 10.39 10.03
N ASP A 272 -0.07 11.64 9.58
CA ASP A 272 1.06 12.47 9.23
C ASP A 272 1.91 12.50 10.51
N ARG A 273 2.99 11.71 10.56
CA ARG A 273 3.87 11.69 11.73
C ARG A 273 4.49 13.05 11.93
N ALA A 274 4.62 13.86 10.87
CA ALA A 274 4.99 15.27 10.97
C ALA A 274 3.86 16.10 11.58
N GLU A 275 2.58 15.83 11.29
CA GLU A 275 1.42 16.46 11.95
C GLU A 275 1.33 16.03 13.41
N GLN A 276 1.41 14.74 13.72
CA GLN A 276 1.51 14.27 15.10
C GLN A 276 2.71 14.86 15.83
N ARG A 277 3.87 14.98 15.18
CA ARG A 277 5.06 15.62 15.76
C ARG A 277 4.88 17.12 15.90
N ARG A 278 4.17 17.78 14.98
CA ARG A 278 3.80 19.21 15.05
C ARG A 278 2.83 19.44 16.18
N GLU A 279 1.77 18.65 16.31
CA GLU A 279 0.80 18.69 17.41
C GLU A 279 1.48 18.38 18.75
N LEU A 280 2.31 17.33 18.83
CA LEU A 280 3.09 17.04 20.03
C LEU A 280 4.07 18.18 20.37
N SER A 281 4.68 18.82 19.37
CA SER A 281 5.55 19.98 19.59
C SER A 281 4.80 21.24 19.99
N LYS A 282 3.55 21.42 19.53
CA LYS A 282 2.65 22.50 19.96
C LYS A 282 2.21 22.28 21.40
N ASP A 283 1.86 21.05 21.77
CA ASP A 283 1.48 20.68 23.13
C ASP A 283 2.65 20.87 24.10
N LEU A 284 3.88 20.47 23.72
CA LEU A 284 5.08 20.73 24.52
C LEU A 284 5.33 22.24 24.70
N ARG A 285 5.20 23.05 23.64
CA ARG A 285 5.32 24.52 23.72
C ARG A 285 4.24 25.16 24.59
N ARG A 286 3.01 24.63 24.57
CA ARG A 286 1.89 25.09 25.41
C ARG A 286 2.16 24.78 26.89
N THR A 287 2.67 23.57 27.15
CA THR A 287 3.04 23.11 28.50
C THR A 287 4.20 23.93 29.10
N ASP A 288 5.17 24.34 28.28
CA ASP A 288 6.27 25.22 28.72
C ASP A 288 5.82 26.67 28.95
N GLY A 289 4.88 27.18 28.14
CA GLY A 289 4.25 28.49 28.36
C GLY A 289 3.46 28.56 29.67
N ASP A 290 2.73 27.48 30.00
CA ASP A 290 1.96 27.38 31.24
C ASP A 290 2.87 27.23 32.47
N ARG A 291 4.00 26.51 32.35
CA ARG A 291 5.04 26.45 33.42
C ARG A 291 5.74 27.79 33.64
N ALA A 292 6.00 28.56 32.58
CA ALA A 292 6.57 29.89 32.69
C ALA A 292 5.58 30.91 33.29
N GLY A 293 4.27 30.72 33.09
CA GLY A 293 3.20 31.47 33.73
C GLY A 293 3.03 31.15 35.23
N MET A 294 3.12 29.87 35.60
CA MET A 294 3.01 29.43 37.00
C MET A 294 4.15 29.95 37.90
N ASN A 295 5.37 30.08 37.36
CA ASN A 295 6.53 30.58 38.12
C ASN A 295 6.51 32.10 38.38
N LYS A 296 5.54 32.84 37.80
CA LYS A 296 5.33 34.26 38.14
C LYS A 296 4.31 34.49 39.26
N ILE A 297 3.57 33.47 39.68
CA ILE A 297 2.50 33.60 40.68
C ILE A 297 2.99 33.22 42.09
N THR A 298 4.08 32.46 42.22
CA THR A 298 4.56 31.96 43.53
C THR A 298 5.68 32.78 44.18
N ASN A 299 6.09 33.92 43.60
CA ASN A 299 7.14 34.76 44.18
C ASN A 299 6.64 36.18 44.50
N LYS A 300 5.61 36.27 45.34
CA LYS A 300 5.27 37.48 46.09
C LYS A 300 5.05 37.12 47.56
N GLY A 301 6.06 37.37 48.38
CA GLY A 301 5.90 37.55 49.82
C GLY A 301 6.62 36.54 50.70
N ALA A 302 7.89 36.82 51.00
CA ALA A 302 8.46 36.51 52.32
C ALA A 302 9.65 37.47 52.57
N PRO A 303 9.67 38.24 53.67
CA PRO A 303 10.76 39.17 53.96
C PRO A 303 12.01 38.42 54.41
N ARG A 304 13.16 38.96 53.99
CA ARG A 304 14.48 38.60 54.51
C ARG A 304 14.62 39.15 55.92
N ASP A 305 14.92 38.29 56.89
CA ASP A 305 15.63 38.71 58.09
C ASP A 305 16.72 37.70 58.43
N ALA A 306 17.88 38.22 58.79
CA ALA A 306 19.11 37.49 59.01
C ALA A 306 19.48 37.63 60.48
N SER A 307 19.66 36.52 61.20
CA SER A 307 20.84 36.29 62.05
C SER A 307 20.76 35.03 62.93
N ARG A 308 21.90 34.34 62.99
CA ARG A 308 22.46 33.49 64.08
C ARG A 308 21.70 32.19 64.45
N PHE A 309 22.36 31.05 64.26
CA PHE A 309 23.05 30.34 65.35
C PHE A 309 23.88 29.16 64.81
N ARG A 310 24.84 28.74 65.63
CA ARG A 310 26.04 27.94 65.35
C ARG A 310 25.84 26.47 65.75
N ASP A 311 26.68 25.62 65.16
CA ASP A 311 27.20 24.31 65.62
C ASP A 311 26.56 22.97 65.15
N LYS A 312 27.40 22.27 64.36
CA LYS A 312 27.79 20.84 64.39
C LYS A 312 26.73 19.73 64.42
N LYS A 313 26.78 18.86 63.39
CA LYS A 313 27.34 17.49 63.52
C LYS A 313 27.57 16.82 62.15
N GLN A 314 28.71 16.15 62.07
CA GLN A 314 29.19 15.27 61.00
C GLN A 314 28.23 14.11 60.73
N PHE A 315 28.24 13.52 59.52
CA PHE A 315 28.57 12.11 59.29
C PHE A 315 28.66 11.80 57.79
N HIS A 316 29.48 10.79 57.50
CA HIS A 316 30.15 10.46 56.23
C HIS A 316 29.26 9.94 55.10
N SER A 317 29.73 10.14 53.86
CA SER A 317 29.35 9.34 52.69
C SER A 317 29.77 7.87 52.84
N PRO A 318 29.05 6.95 52.19
CA PRO A 318 29.78 6.13 51.21
C PRO A 318 29.01 5.89 49.90
N ALA A 319 29.80 5.68 48.85
CA ALA A 319 29.39 5.24 47.53
C ALA A 319 28.66 3.88 47.54
N ARG A 320 27.71 3.70 46.61
CA ARG A 320 27.09 2.40 46.29
C ARG A 320 26.79 2.34 44.79
N LYS A 321 27.63 1.66 44.02
CA LYS A 321 27.54 0.28 43.54
C LYS A 321 26.42 0.04 42.51
N THR A 322 26.89 -0.21 41.29
CA THR A 322 26.42 -1.14 40.25
C THR A 322 25.42 -2.22 40.71
N GLY A 323 24.34 -2.38 39.94
CA GLY A 323 23.37 -3.48 39.97
C GLY A 323 23.05 -3.99 38.55
N PRO A 324 22.40 -5.16 38.39
CA PRO A 324 23.09 -6.32 37.81
C PRO A 324 22.62 -6.78 36.42
N LYS A 325 23.53 -7.52 35.78
CA LYS A 325 23.34 -8.37 34.59
C LYS A 325 22.27 -9.44 34.83
N PHE A 326 21.44 -9.67 33.82
CA PHE A 326 20.59 -10.86 33.74
C PHE A 326 21.21 -11.88 32.78
N ASP A 327 21.39 -13.09 33.30
CA ASP A 327 22.01 -14.24 32.65
C ASP A 327 21.10 -14.92 31.64
N ALA A 328 21.73 -15.36 30.55
CA ALA A 328 21.17 -16.24 29.54
C ALA A 328 20.94 -17.66 30.09
N ARG A 329 19.80 -18.27 29.72
CA ARG A 329 19.59 -19.71 29.80
C ARG A 329 19.55 -20.33 28.39
N PRO A 330 20.19 -21.50 28.18
CA PRO A 330 20.25 -22.16 26.88
C PRO A 330 19.03 -23.07 26.65
N LYS A 331 18.55 -23.13 25.40
CA LYS A 331 17.63 -24.18 24.95
C LYS A 331 18.44 -25.35 24.37
N ARG A 332 18.29 -26.51 24.99
CA ARG A 332 18.80 -27.82 24.55
C ARG A 332 18.07 -28.30 23.29
N SER A 333 18.87 -28.81 22.37
CA SER A 333 18.50 -29.69 21.26
C SER A 333 17.94 -31.03 21.74
N PHE A 334 16.90 -31.53 21.07
CA PHE A 334 16.67 -32.96 20.90
C PHE A 334 16.41 -33.27 19.43
N ASN A 335 17.13 -34.26 18.94
CA ASN A 335 17.13 -34.81 17.60
C ASN A 335 16.74 -36.31 17.70
N ARG A 336 16.18 -36.88 16.61
CA ARG A 336 15.73 -38.27 16.32
C ARG A 336 14.21 -38.36 16.09
N GLY A 337 13.69 -39.05 15.08
CA GLY A 337 14.26 -39.91 14.02
C GLY A 337 13.25 -39.99 12.86
N ALA A 338 13.71 -40.10 11.61
CA ALA A 338 13.94 -41.35 10.89
C ALA A 338 12.68 -42.03 10.32
N ALA A 339 12.62 -42.00 8.98
CA ALA A 339 12.15 -43.03 8.04
C ALA A 339 10.67 -43.48 8.06
N GLN A 340 9.98 -43.29 6.92
CA GLN A 340 9.62 -44.44 6.09
C GLN A 340 9.34 -44.07 4.63
N VAL A 341 10.15 -44.65 3.75
CA VAL A 341 9.97 -44.74 2.30
C VAL A 341 8.85 -45.73 2.00
N ARG A 342 7.92 -45.38 1.11
CA ARG A 342 7.10 -46.37 0.38
C ARG A 342 7.03 -46.03 -1.10
N ASN A 343 7.85 -46.76 -1.86
CA ASN A 343 7.70 -47.03 -3.28
C ASN A 343 6.46 -47.91 -3.53
N PHE A 344 5.59 -47.52 -4.48
CA PHE A 344 4.80 -48.43 -5.33
C PHE A 344 4.41 -47.64 -6.60
N LYS A 345 5.19 -47.74 -7.68
CA LYS A 345 5.11 -48.70 -8.81
C LYS A 345 3.84 -48.52 -9.66
N ALA A 346 4.03 -47.80 -10.78
CA ALA A 346 3.13 -47.78 -11.92
C ALA A 346 3.07 -49.15 -12.62
N PRO A 347 1.94 -49.52 -13.26
CA PRO A 347 1.93 -50.50 -14.33
C PRO A 347 1.85 -49.84 -15.72
N ARG A 348 2.68 -50.45 -16.57
CA ARG A 348 2.94 -50.24 -17.99
C ARG A 348 1.73 -50.33 -18.91
N SER A 349 1.79 -49.46 -19.92
CA SER A 349 1.53 -49.72 -21.35
C SER A 349 1.07 -51.13 -21.75
N HIS A 350 -0.07 -51.21 -22.42
CA HIS A 350 -0.34 -52.21 -23.45
C HIS A 350 -0.54 -51.50 -24.78
N GLY A 351 0.32 -51.80 -25.73
CA GLY A 351 0.07 -51.51 -27.13
C GLY A 351 -0.89 -52.53 -27.74
N ALA A 352 -1.65 -52.10 -28.72
CA ALA A 352 -2.15 -52.97 -29.78
C ALA A 352 -2.28 -52.12 -31.06
N ALA A 353 -1.42 -52.46 -32.02
CA ALA A 353 -1.54 -52.03 -33.40
C ALA A 353 -2.79 -52.63 -34.04
N HIS A 354 -3.44 -51.89 -34.96
CA HIS A 354 -3.95 -52.51 -36.19
C HIS A 354 -4.27 -51.48 -37.30
N ARG A 355 -3.46 -51.58 -38.37
CA ARG A 355 -3.77 -51.49 -39.81
C ARG A 355 -5.01 -50.68 -40.28
N GLY A 356 -4.75 -49.57 -40.98
CA GLY A 356 -4.72 -49.52 -42.45
C GLY A 356 -6.04 -49.48 -43.25
N ARG A 357 -6.24 -48.37 -44.00
CA ARG A 357 -6.57 -48.25 -45.45
C ARG A 357 -7.01 -46.80 -45.73
N ARG A 358 -6.39 -46.08 -46.69
CA ARG A 358 -6.91 -45.78 -48.06
C ARG A 358 -8.38 -45.33 -48.02
N ARG A 359 -8.79 -44.15 -48.46
CA ARG A 359 -8.37 -43.24 -49.54
C ARG A 359 -8.67 -41.80 -49.15
#